data_AF-A0A957IJA8-F1
#
_entry.id   AF-A0A957IJA8-F1
#
_cell.length_a   1.000
_cell.length_b   1.000
_cell.length_c   1.000
_cell.angle_alpha   90.00
_cell.angle_beta   90.00
_cell.angle_gamma   90.00
#
_symmetry.space_group_name_H-M   'P 1'
#
loop_
_entity.id
_entity.type
_entity.pdbx_description
1 polymer ?
#
loop_
_entity_poly.entity_id
_entity_poly.type
_entity_poly.pdbx_seq_one_letter_code
_entity_poly.pdbx_strand_id
1 'polypeptide(L)'
;MSTNMLDRRLTAQVLAFLKVEASRPTLPALEKLLAAYYCTVPWESIFRIVQRAEDPSPRWPEQFWREAMTQGAGGTCFESNYAFFALLQTLGYDGYLTINNMGESIGCHTAVVIVLDGQKWLVDVGIPLYALL
;
A
#
# COMPACT_ATOMS: atom_id res chain seq x y z
N MET A 1 -9.02 10.94 -13.77
CA MET A 1 -8.64 10.21 -12.55
C MET A 1 -7.78 9.05 -12.98
N SER A 2 -6.45 9.21 -12.94
CA SER A 2 -5.54 8.15 -13.40
C SER A 2 -5.50 7.04 -12.37
N THR A 3 -6.21 5.96 -12.65
CA THR A 3 -6.12 4.70 -11.90
C THR A 3 -4.76 4.07 -12.22
N ASN A 4 -3.76 4.27 -11.35
CA ASN A 4 -2.55 3.43 -11.38
C ASN A 4 -2.89 2.10 -10.69
N MET A 5 -3.78 1.33 -11.34
CA MET A 5 -4.01 -0.07 -11.01
C MET A 5 -2.76 -0.87 -11.37
N LEU A 6 -2.46 -1.88 -10.56
CA LEU A 6 -1.44 -2.86 -10.93
C LEU A 6 -1.92 -3.69 -12.13
N ASP A 7 -0.98 -4.14 -12.95
CA ASP A 7 -1.25 -5.18 -13.93
C ASP A 7 -1.72 -6.48 -13.23
N ARG A 8 -2.66 -7.20 -13.84
CA ARG A 8 -3.27 -8.40 -13.24
C ARG A 8 -2.26 -9.50 -12.92
N ARG A 9 -1.21 -9.65 -13.73
CA ARG A 9 -0.14 -10.62 -13.47
C ARG A 9 0.64 -10.21 -12.23
N LEU A 10 0.98 -8.94 -12.11
CA LEU A 10 1.67 -8.43 -10.92
C LEU A 10 0.79 -8.55 -9.67
N THR A 11 -0.51 -8.24 -9.77
CA THR A 11 -1.47 -8.46 -8.66
C THR A 11 -1.46 -9.91 -8.17
N ALA A 12 -1.47 -10.89 -9.07
CA ALA A 12 -1.39 -12.30 -8.68
C ALA A 12 -0.08 -12.65 -7.96
N GLN A 13 1.05 -12.08 -8.40
CA GLN A 13 2.35 -12.26 -7.74
C GLN A 13 2.37 -11.63 -6.34
N VAL A 14 1.81 -10.43 -6.19
CA VAL A 14 1.70 -9.73 -4.91
C VAL A 14 0.83 -10.52 -3.92
N LEU A 15 -0.32 -11.02 -4.38
CA LEU A 15 -1.19 -11.87 -3.56
C LEU A 15 -0.48 -13.15 -3.10
N ALA A 16 0.27 -13.81 -3.99
CA ALA A 16 1.07 -14.97 -3.65
C ALA A 16 2.17 -14.65 -2.64
N PHE A 17 2.85 -13.51 -2.80
CA PHE A 17 3.87 -13.02 -1.86
C PHE A 17 3.29 -12.75 -0.46
N LEU A 18 2.10 -12.13 -0.40
CA LEU A 18 1.36 -11.89 0.84
C LEU A 18 0.67 -13.15 1.39
N LYS A 19 0.64 -14.25 0.64
CA LYS A 19 -0.06 -15.49 0.97
C LYS A 19 -1.57 -15.28 1.22
N VAL A 20 -2.20 -14.42 0.41
CA VAL A 20 -3.64 -14.12 0.46
C VAL A 20 -4.28 -14.50 -0.87
N GLU A 21 -5.42 -15.20 -0.81
CA GLU A 21 -6.20 -15.49 -2.00
C GLU A 21 -7.01 -14.28 -2.47
N ALA A 22 -7.15 -14.13 -3.79
CA ALA A 22 -8.02 -13.12 -4.37
C ALA A 22 -9.48 -13.39 -3.96
N SER A 23 -10.17 -12.36 -3.49
CA SER A 23 -11.57 -12.44 -3.09
C SER A 23 -12.30 -11.14 -3.44
N ARG A 24 -13.64 -11.16 -3.36
CA ARG A 24 -14.43 -9.96 -3.58
C ARG A 24 -14.16 -8.92 -2.47
N PRO A 25 -14.22 -7.62 -2.79
CA PRO A 25 -14.08 -6.55 -1.79
C PRO A 25 -15.08 -6.71 -0.64
N THR A 26 -14.54 -6.95 0.56
CA THR A 26 -15.31 -7.02 1.82
C THR A 26 -14.39 -6.56 2.94
N LEU A 27 -14.95 -6.15 4.09
CA LEU A 27 -14.14 -5.77 5.25
C LEU A 27 -13.23 -6.91 5.73
N PRO A 28 -13.70 -8.17 5.90
CA PRO A 28 -12.82 -9.28 6.29
C PRO A 28 -11.71 -9.58 5.28
N ALA A 29 -11.96 -9.40 3.98
CA ALA A 29 -10.91 -9.56 2.96
C ALA A 29 -9.85 -8.45 3.04
N LEU A 30 -10.28 -7.21 3.30
CA LEU A 30 -9.40 -6.06 3.50
C LEU A 30 -8.52 -6.22 4.76
N GLU A 31 -9.11 -6.66 5.87
CA GLU A 31 -8.38 -6.95 7.12
C GLU A 31 -7.31 -8.03 6.92
N LYS A 32 -7.62 -9.10 6.17
CA LYS A 32 -6.64 -10.14 5.82
C LYS A 32 -5.47 -9.59 5.01
N LEU A 33 -5.74 -8.72 4.04
CA LEU A 33 -4.70 -8.06 3.23
C LEU A 33 -3.82 -7.15 4.09
N LEU A 34 -4.43 -6.38 5.00
CA LEU A 34 -3.72 -5.53 5.94
C LEU A 34 -2.80 -6.34 6.85
N ALA A 35 -3.33 -7.37 7.51
CA ALA A 35 -2.55 -8.25 8.39
C ALA A 35 -1.38 -8.90 7.65
N ALA A 36 -1.62 -9.43 6.44
CA ALA A 36 -0.58 -10.01 5.62
C ALA A 36 0.49 -8.99 5.22
N TYR A 37 0.09 -7.76 4.87
CA TYR A 37 1.01 -6.68 4.56
C TYR A 37 1.93 -6.37 5.74
N TYR A 38 1.37 -6.12 6.92
CA TYR A 38 2.15 -5.76 8.11
C TYR A 38 3.13 -6.86 8.53
N CYS A 39 2.80 -8.14 8.29
CA CYS A 39 3.70 -9.26 8.57
C CYS A 39 4.80 -9.46 7.52
N THR A 40 4.67 -8.87 6.32
CA THR A 40 5.51 -9.22 5.17
C THR A 40 6.36 -8.06 4.67
N VAL A 41 5.81 -6.84 4.67
CA VAL A 41 6.43 -5.66 4.09
C VAL A 41 6.93 -4.73 5.20
N PRO A 42 8.24 -4.48 5.32
CA PRO A 42 8.76 -3.64 6.40
C PRO A 42 8.38 -2.17 6.19
N TRP A 43 8.28 -1.43 7.28
CA TRP A 43 8.34 0.03 7.24
C TRP A 43 9.81 0.46 7.24
N GLU A 44 10.23 1.20 6.21
CA GLU A 44 11.64 1.62 6.05
C GLU A 44 11.76 2.84 5.14
N SER A 45 12.97 3.42 5.09
CA SER A 45 13.29 4.56 4.21
C SER A 45 14.58 4.40 3.42
N ILE A 46 15.27 3.27 3.54
CA ILE A 46 16.57 2.97 2.92
C ILE A 46 16.42 2.93 1.40
N PHE A 47 15.48 2.16 0.86
CA PHE A 47 15.32 2.04 -0.59
C PHE A 47 14.94 3.37 -1.24
N ARG A 48 14.11 4.18 -0.57
CA ARG A 48 13.80 5.54 -1.00
C ARG A 48 15.05 6.43 -1.05
N ILE A 49 15.95 6.33 -0.07
CA ILE A 49 17.19 7.11 -0.03
C ILE A 49 18.13 6.68 -1.16
N VAL A 50 18.29 5.37 -1.37
CA VAL A 50 19.12 4.80 -2.45
C VAL A 50 18.57 5.22 -3.81
N GLN A 51 17.27 4.99 -4.05
CA GLN A 51 16.60 5.41 -5.29
C GLN A 51 16.84 6.89 -5.55
N ARG A 52 16.57 7.78 -4.58
CA ARG A 52 16.73 9.22 -4.76
C ARG A 52 18.16 9.66 -5.08
N ALA A 53 19.17 8.90 -4.64
CA ALA A 53 20.56 9.17 -4.95
C ALA A 53 20.91 8.82 -6.41
N GLU A 54 20.21 7.84 -7.01
CA GLU A 54 20.44 7.35 -8.37
C GLU A 54 19.50 8.01 -9.39
N ASP A 55 18.22 8.13 -9.05
CA ASP A 55 17.16 8.71 -9.87
C ASP A 55 16.08 9.36 -8.97
N PRO A 56 15.82 10.68 -9.10
CA PRO A 56 14.86 11.40 -8.29
C PRO A 56 13.39 11.04 -8.58
N SER A 57 13.11 10.14 -9.52
CA SER A 57 11.76 9.69 -9.80
C SER A 57 11.10 8.99 -8.59
N PRO A 58 9.77 9.11 -8.42
CA PRO A 58 9.07 8.39 -7.38
C PRO A 58 9.15 6.88 -7.60
N ARG A 59 9.25 6.13 -6.50
CA ARG A 59 9.07 4.68 -6.51
C ARG A 59 7.58 4.35 -6.75
N TRP A 60 7.23 4.09 -8.01
CA TRP A 60 5.85 3.76 -8.41
C TRP A 60 5.40 2.39 -7.86
N PRO A 61 4.07 2.15 -7.75
CA PRO A 61 3.51 0.90 -7.20
C PRO A 61 4.13 -0.39 -7.75
N GLU A 62 4.40 -0.45 -9.06
CA GLU A 62 4.96 -1.65 -9.70
C GLU A 62 6.41 -1.88 -9.29
N GLN A 63 7.19 -0.81 -9.15
CA GLN A 63 8.57 -0.88 -8.66
C GLN A 63 8.58 -1.28 -7.19
N PHE A 64 7.75 -0.64 -6.36
CA PHE A 64 7.60 -0.97 -4.94
C PHE A 64 7.37 -2.48 -4.74
N TRP A 65 6.38 -3.04 -5.43
CA TRP A 65 6.04 -4.45 -5.26
C TRP A 65 7.11 -5.40 -5.79
N ARG A 66 7.76 -5.06 -6.92
CA ARG A 66 8.87 -5.86 -7.42
C ARG A 66 10.01 -5.90 -6.42
N GLU A 67 10.42 -4.76 -5.88
CA GLU A 67 11.52 -4.67 -4.92
C GLU A 67 11.17 -5.33 -3.57
N ALA A 68 9.91 -5.21 -3.12
CA ALA A 68 9.44 -5.95 -1.95
C ALA A 68 9.60 -7.46 -2.13
N MET A 69 9.18 -8.00 -3.27
CA MET A 69 9.27 -9.43 -3.56
C MET A 69 10.70 -9.93 -3.80
N THR A 70 11.55 -9.15 -4.48
CA THR A 70 12.88 -9.62 -4.90
C THR A 70 14.01 -9.25 -3.93
N GLN A 71 13.83 -8.17 -3.16
CA GLN A 71 14.88 -7.59 -2.31
C GLN A 71 14.44 -7.39 -0.86
N GLY A 72 13.18 -7.73 -0.51
CA GLY A 72 12.65 -7.48 0.84
C GLY A 72 12.46 -6.00 1.14
N ALA A 73 12.32 -5.16 0.11
CA ALA A 73 12.14 -3.73 0.28
C ALA A 73 10.79 -3.40 0.94
N GLY A 74 10.76 -2.25 1.60
CA GLY A 74 9.55 -1.69 2.19
C GLY A 74 9.31 -0.29 1.67
N GLY A 75 8.72 0.57 2.51
CA GLY A 75 8.71 2.00 2.23
C GLY A 75 7.99 2.82 3.30
N THR A 76 8.00 4.13 3.07
CA THR A 76 7.31 5.08 3.93
C THR A 76 5.87 5.30 3.48
N CYS A 77 5.11 6.14 4.20
CA CYS A 77 3.67 6.28 3.98
C CYS A 77 3.24 6.54 2.54
N PHE A 78 3.97 7.39 1.80
CA PHE A 78 3.66 7.70 0.41
C PHE A 78 3.80 6.49 -0.52
N GLU A 79 4.89 5.75 -0.40
CA GLU A 79 5.17 4.61 -1.25
C GLU A 79 4.26 3.43 -0.88
N SER A 80 4.17 3.14 0.42
CA SER A 80 3.41 2.02 0.98
C SER A 80 1.91 2.14 0.69
N ASN A 81 1.28 3.27 1.05
CA ASN A 81 -0.16 3.43 0.84
C ASN A 81 -0.51 3.57 -0.64
N TYR A 82 0.37 4.13 -1.46
CA TYR A 82 0.11 4.18 -2.89
C TYR A 82 0.19 2.80 -3.56
N ALA A 83 1.24 2.02 -3.25
CA ALA A 83 1.39 0.67 -3.76
C ALA A 83 0.26 -0.26 -3.29
N PHE A 84 -0.17 -0.12 -2.04
CA PHE A 84 -1.29 -0.87 -1.49
C PHE A 84 -2.62 -0.43 -2.11
N PHE A 85 -2.86 0.86 -2.31
CA PHE A 85 -4.07 1.33 -2.99
C PHE A 85 -4.15 0.84 -4.45
N ALA A 86 -3.04 0.85 -5.19
CA ALA A 86 -2.97 0.29 -6.54
C ALA A 86 -3.37 -1.20 -6.59
N LEU A 87 -2.94 -1.97 -5.58
CA LEU A 87 -3.37 -3.36 -5.38
C LEU A 87 -4.89 -3.43 -5.13
N LEU A 88 -5.40 -2.65 -4.17
CA LEU A 88 -6.82 -2.63 -3.81
C LEU A 88 -7.72 -2.24 -5.00
N GLN A 89 -7.34 -1.23 -5.79
CA GLN A 89 -8.08 -0.84 -6.99
C GLN A 89 -8.17 -2.00 -7.99
N THR A 90 -7.07 -2.76 -8.16
CA THR A 90 -7.06 -3.93 -9.05
C THR A 90 -7.93 -5.07 -8.56
N LEU A 91 -8.08 -5.22 -7.25
CA LEU A 91 -8.98 -6.19 -6.61
C LEU A 91 -10.44 -5.73 -6.61
N GLY A 92 -10.73 -4.54 -7.13
CA GLY A 92 -12.08 -4.01 -7.28
C GLY A 92 -12.59 -3.18 -6.10
N TYR A 93 -11.73 -2.79 -5.15
CA TYR A 93 -12.10 -1.83 -4.12
C TYR A 93 -12.24 -0.43 -4.72
N ASP A 94 -13.21 0.34 -4.21
CA ASP A 94 -13.38 1.77 -4.52
C ASP A 94 -12.90 2.64 -3.35
N GLY A 95 -12.37 3.81 -3.66
CA GLY A 95 -11.76 4.67 -2.66
C GLY A 95 -10.86 5.77 -3.22
N TYR A 96 -10.10 6.40 -2.33
CA TYR A 96 -9.19 7.50 -2.67
C TYR A 96 -8.04 7.63 -1.66
N LEU A 97 -6.92 8.19 -2.12
CA LEU A 97 -5.82 8.60 -1.25
C LEU A 97 -6.13 9.93 -0.57
N THR A 98 -5.63 10.10 0.66
CA THR A 98 -5.72 11.36 1.41
C THR A 98 -4.34 11.92 1.69
N ILE A 99 -4.22 13.23 1.81
CA ILE A 99 -3.03 13.90 2.34
C ILE A 99 -3.39 14.47 3.70
N ASN A 100 -2.65 14.09 4.73
CA ASN A 100 -3.00 14.28 6.13
C ASN A 100 -1.90 15.05 6.87
N ASN A 101 -2.30 15.77 7.91
CA ASN A 101 -1.41 16.40 8.87
C ASN A 101 -1.13 15.45 10.03
N MET A 102 0.08 15.49 10.61
CA MET A 102 0.43 14.79 11.84
C MET A 102 0.93 15.79 12.87
N GLY A 103 0.05 16.21 13.78
CA GLY A 103 0.34 17.28 14.74
C GLY A 103 0.66 18.59 14.02
N GLU A 104 1.84 19.15 14.30
CA GLU A 104 2.32 20.37 13.66
C GLU A 104 2.83 20.16 12.22
N SER A 105 3.06 18.91 11.81
CA SER A 105 3.53 18.61 10.45
C SER A 105 2.36 18.60 9.46
N ILE A 106 2.42 19.48 8.45
CA ILE A 106 1.36 19.66 7.46
C ILE A 106 1.62 18.81 6.21
N GLY A 107 0.61 18.06 5.76
CA GLY A 107 0.66 17.29 4.51
C GLY A 107 1.78 16.23 4.45
N CYS A 108 2.20 15.73 5.61
CA CYS A 108 3.36 14.85 5.74
C CYS A 108 3.02 13.36 5.69
N HIS A 109 1.73 13.01 5.60
CA HIS A 109 1.27 11.63 5.62
C HIS A 109 0.19 11.38 4.58
N THR A 110 0.19 10.20 3.97
CA THR A 110 -0.92 9.75 3.12
C THR A 110 -1.53 8.49 3.71
N ALA A 111 -2.83 8.33 3.52
CA ALA A 111 -3.58 7.12 3.85
C ALA A 111 -4.61 6.87 2.74
N VAL A 112 -5.41 5.81 2.87
CA VAL A 112 -6.44 5.43 1.91
C VAL A 112 -7.81 5.47 2.60
N VAL A 113 -8.81 6.01 1.94
CA VAL A 113 -10.22 5.81 2.32
C VAL A 113 -10.84 4.83 1.34
N ILE A 114 -11.35 3.71 1.85
CA ILE A 114 -12.06 2.68 1.08
C ILE A 114 -13.56 2.76 1.38
N VAL A 115 -14.39 2.61 0.35
CA VAL A 115 -15.85 2.58 0.48
C VAL A 115 -16.33 1.13 0.37
N LEU A 116 -16.99 0.63 1.42
CA LEU A 116 -17.60 -0.71 1.48
C LEU A 116 -19.00 -0.58 2.06
N ASP A 117 -20.01 -1.14 1.38
CA ASP A 117 -21.40 -1.14 1.83
C ASP A 117 -21.93 0.26 2.23
N GLY A 118 -21.50 1.29 1.50
CA GLY A 118 -21.85 2.69 1.76
C GLY A 118 -21.11 3.34 2.93
N GLN A 119 -20.22 2.62 3.61
CA GLN A 119 -19.40 3.11 4.73
C GLN A 119 -17.97 3.41 4.28
N LYS A 120 -17.36 4.43 4.90
CA LYS A 120 -15.96 4.82 4.66
C LYS A 120 -15.06 4.22 5.74
N TRP A 121 -14.01 3.54 5.31
CA TRP A 121 -12.99 2.93 6.15
C TRP A 121 -11.65 3.59 5.90
N LEU A 122 -10.97 4.01 6.97
CA LEU A 122 -9.59 4.47 6.89
C LEU A 122 -8.66 3.26 6.87
N VAL A 123 -7.80 3.19 5.86
CA VAL A 123 -6.86 2.10 5.59
C VAL A 123 -5.47 2.72 5.50
N ASP A 124 -4.52 2.21 6.27
CA ASP A 124 -3.19 2.80 6.36
C ASP A 124 -2.10 1.75 6.63
N VAL A 125 -1.37 1.38 5.59
CA VAL A 125 -0.20 0.47 5.69
C VAL A 125 1.13 1.22 5.84
N GLY A 126 1.07 2.54 5.94
CA GLY A 126 2.21 3.46 5.89
C GLY A 126 2.62 4.03 7.24
N ILE A 127 1.84 3.79 8.28
CA ILE A 127 2.12 4.23 9.65
C ILE A 127 2.77 3.10 10.46
N PRO A 128 3.93 3.31 11.11
CA PRO A 128 4.60 2.30 11.90
C PRO A 128 3.94 2.18 13.29
N LEU A 129 2.64 1.92 13.32
CA LEU A 129 1.94 1.59 14.57
C LEU A 129 2.07 0.10 14.85
N TYR A 130 2.22 -0.22 16.13
CA TYR A 130 2.08 -1.59 16.60
C TYR A 130 0.60 -1.98 16.50
N ALA A 131 0.20 -2.53 15.35
CA ALA A 131 -1.07 -3.21 15.23
C ALA A 131 -0.95 -4.53 16.00
N LEU A 132 -1.66 -4.65 17.13
CA LEU A 132 -1.95 -5.94 17.73
C LEU A 132 -2.83 -6.70 16.73
N LEU A 133 -2.20 -7.51 15.88
CA LEU A 133 -2.87 -8.46 14.99
C LEU A 133 -3.51 -9.58 15.81
#